data_AF-A0AAV9G290-F1
#
_entry.id   AF-A0AAV9G290-F1
#
_cell.length_a   1.000
_cell.length_b   1.000
_cell.length_c   1.000
_cell.angle_alpha   90.00
_cell.angle_beta   90.00
_cell.angle_gamma   90.00
#
_symmetry.space_group_name_H-M   'P 1'
#
loop_
_entity.id
_entity.type
_entity.pdbx_description
1 polymer ?
#
loop_
_entity_poly.entity_id
_entity_poly.type
_entity_poly.pdbx_seq_one_letter_code
_entity_poly.pdbx_strand_id
1 'polypeptide(L)'
;MDQVRRCFSCRSVLNRKSFSKTQLEKEPGKSRCANCVSGLIREPDLPTAANPTQQSATAWKERPSVLAEPKPESPGAEDEAPAPAIAEHEPDALTRTDPEMPEIAYAKFADGAFSNPFAEGSLLKVAAGWTAWGPGIGMVCKWLKPGVVNNEREFFGMNMKASRKAIDIIKRFEEVKLPKPLNKTIFVSETEVRKFEENPDDEDWQLGGVLHLQQPFVREFQKFNSNTGWCGTSTDGMHVMQGLSHFSYHDSGGELVLCDLQGEAYSSHIVLTDPVILSRSRDYGDTDLGVDGIDNFFSHHRCGSYCDRKWMLPVNPKPVKRFSPQEGTKLF
;
A
#
# COMPACT_ATOMS: atom_id res chain seq x y z
N MET A 1 28.51 -27.63 6.58
CA MET A 1 27.43 -26.61 6.45
C MET A 1 27.59 -25.64 7.61
N ASP A 2 27.60 -24.33 7.34
CA ASP A 2 27.73 -23.32 8.40
C ASP A 2 26.38 -23.17 9.11
N GLN A 3 26.32 -23.52 10.41
CA GLN A 3 25.08 -23.48 11.17
C GLN A 3 24.59 -22.04 11.35
N VAL A 4 23.31 -21.80 11.07
CA VAL A 4 22.64 -20.49 11.21
C VAL A 4 21.77 -20.42 12.45
N ARG A 5 21.33 -19.21 12.82
CA ARG A 5 20.60 -18.93 14.06
C ARG A 5 19.75 -17.66 13.95
N ARG A 6 18.51 -17.70 14.43
CA ARG A 6 17.61 -16.52 14.47
C ARG A 6 17.98 -15.58 15.63
N CYS A 7 18.05 -14.28 15.37
CA CYS A 7 18.16 -13.23 16.37
C CYS A 7 16.81 -12.98 17.05
N PHE A 8 16.80 -12.72 18.36
CA PHE A 8 15.58 -12.48 19.14
C PHE A 8 14.95 -11.11 18.84
N SER A 9 15.74 -10.03 18.88
CA SER A 9 15.24 -8.66 18.70
C SER A 9 14.90 -8.35 17.24
N CYS A 10 15.87 -8.41 16.31
CA CYS A 10 15.66 -8.07 14.91
C CYS A 10 15.10 -9.22 14.04
N ARG A 11 14.81 -10.39 14.62
CA ARG A 11 14.24 -11.60 13.97
C ARG A 11 15.01 -12.20 12.78
N SER A 12 16.09 -11.57 12.31
CA SER A 12 16.93 -12.04 11.20
C SER A 12 17.59 -13.40 11.51
N VAL A 13 17.65 -14.29 10.51
CA VAL A 13 18.44 -15.54 10.56
C VAL A 13 19.86 -15.24 10.07
N LEU A 14 20.87 -15.50 10.91
CA LEU A 14 22.26 -15.11 10.67
C LEU A 14 23.22 -16.27 10.96
N ASN A 15 24.41 -16.22 10.37
CA ASN A 15 25.49 -17.18 10.64
C ASN A 15 25.90 -17.14 12.13
N ARG A 16 26.32 -18.26 12.74
CA ARG A 16 26.84 -18.27 14.13
C ARG A 16 27.96 -17.24 14.38
N LYS A 17 28.78 -16.90 13.37
CA LYS A 17 29.82 -15.85 13.44
C LYS A 17 29.26 -14.45 13.76
N SER A 18 27.97 -14.19 13.47
CA SER A 18 27.27 -12.93 13.78
C SER A 18 26.79 -12.83 15.24
N PHE A 19 27.12 -13.81 16.08
CA PHE A 19 26.78 -13.86 17.51
C PHE A 19 28.08 -14.03 18.31
N SER A 20 28.22 -13.32 19.43
CA SER A 20 29.33 -13.61 20.36
C SER A 20 29.15 -15.00 20.99
N LYS A 21 30.23 -15.59 21.50
CA LYS A 21 30.21 -16.92 22.14
C LYS A 21 29.10 -17.03 23.19
N THR A 22 28.98 -16.01 24.04
CA THR A 22 27.95 -15.88 25.09
C THR A 22 26.52 -15.75 24.56
N GLN A 23 26.31 -15.32 23.31
CA GLN A 23 25.00 -15.33 22.66
C GLN A 23 24.69 -16.67 21.97
N LEU A 24 25.73 -17.45 21.65
CA LEU A 24 25.61 -18.82 21.14
C LEU A 24 25.39 -19.86 22.26
N GLU A 25 25.92 -19.59 23.46
CA GLU A 25 25.77 -20.41 24.68
C GLU A 25 24.36 -20.32 25.29
N LYS A 26 23.60 -19.27 24.98
CA LYS A 26 22.15 -19.19 25.23
C LYS A 26 21.41 -20.26 24.42
N GLU A 27 20.16 -20.55 24.77
CA GLU A 27 19.30 -21.41 23.94
C GLU A 27 18.92 -20.75 22.60
N PRO A 28 18.45 -21.51 21.58
CA PRO A 28 17.79 -20.96 20.39
C PRO A 28 16.62 -20.02 20.72
N GLY A 29 16.15 -19.26 19.72
CA GLY A 29 14.99 -18.36 19.81
C GLY A 29 15.18 -17.09 20.66
N LYS A 30 16.00 -17.12 21.73
CA LYS A 30 16.26 -15.98 22.64
C LYS A 30 17.75 -15.56 22.66
N SER A 31 18.45 -15.65 21.52
CA SER A 31 19.84 -15.16 21.30
C SER A 31 19.84 -13.85 20.52
N ARG A 32 20.74 -12.90 20.82
CA ARG A 32 20.84 -11.63 20.07
C ARG A 32 22.15 -11.54 19.28
N CYS A 33 22.08 -11.12 18.02
CA CYS A 33 23.25 -10.92 17.16
C CYS A 33 24.07 -9.71 17.63
N ALA A 34 25.33 -9.61 17.20
CA ALA A 34 26.26 -8.57 17.64
C ALA A 34 25.66 -7.16 17.57
N ASN A 35 24.94 -6.83 16.48
CA ASN A 35 24.36 -5.50 16.25
C ASN A 35 23.19 -5.16 17.20
N CYS A 36 22.38 -6.15 17.59
CA CYS A 36 21.34 -5.97 18.61
C CYS A 36 21.92 -5.94 20.03
N VAL A 37 23.10 -6.56 20.25
CA VAL A 37 23.79 -6.56 21.55
C VAL A 37 24.56 -5.26 21.77
N SER A 38 25.11 -4.65 20.72
CA SER A 38 25.73 -3.32 20.75
C SER A 38 24.74 -2.16 20.67
N GLY A 39 23.43 -2.44 20.48
CA GLY A 39 22.38 -1.42 20.38
C GLY A 39 22.40 -0.61 19.08
N LEU A 40 23.12 -1.08 18.05
CA LEU A 40 23.15 -0.48 16.71
C LEU A 40 21.85 -0.73 15.92
N ILE A 41 21.10 -1.77 16.29
CA ILE A 41 19.72 -1.99 15.85
C ILE A 41 18.84 -1.96 17.11
N ARG A 42 17.88 -1.04 17.15
CA ARG A 42 16.83 -0.98 18.18
C ARG A 42 15.67 -1.90 17.82
N GLU A 43 14.92 -2.31 18.83
CA GLU A 43 13.66 -3.03 18.61
C GLU A 43 12.63 -2.04 18.01
N PRO A 44 11.80 -2.48 17.03
CA PRO A 44 10.62 -1.71 16.66
C PRO A 44 9.63 -1.75 17.83
N ASP A 45 9.11 -0.60 18.22
CA ASP A 45 8.13 -0.50 19.31
C ASP A 45 6.82 -1.22 18.91
N LEU A 46 6.63 -2.44 19.42
CA LEU A 46 5.36 -3.16 19.30
C LEU A 46 4.34 -2.52 20.25
N PRO A 47 3.21 -1.96 19.75
CA PRO A 47 2.18 -1.42 20.62
C PRO A 47 1.48 -2.55 21.37
N THR A 48 1.74 -2.68 22.67
CA THR A 48 0.96 -3.53 23.57
C THR A 48 -0.48 -3.04 23.62
N ALA A 49 -1.44 -3.97 23.51
CA ALA A 49 -2.86 -3.64 23.49
C ALA A 49 -3.31 -2.94 24.79
N ALA A 50 -3.75 -1.68 24.66
CA ALA A 50 -4.37 -0.91 25.73
C ALA A 50 -5.88 -0.79 25.49
N ASN A 51 -6.68 -0.96 26.55
CA ASN A 51 -8.14 -0.90 26.46
C ASN A 51 -8.65 0.52 26.09
N PRO A 52 -9.77 0.63 25.35
CA PRO A 52 -10.23 1.90 24.79
C PRO A 52 -10.94 2.79 25.82
N THR A 53 -10.21 3.69 26.49
CA THR A 53 -10.81 4.80 27.27
C THR A 53 -9.94 6.06 27.34
N GLN A 54 -10.57 7.19 27.00
CA GLN A 54 -10.32 8.57 27.50
C GLN A 54 -8.96 9.28 27.25
N GLN A 55 -9.01 10.20 26.27
CA GLN A 55 -8.59 11.62 26.37
C GLN A 55 -7.16 12.04 26.83
N SER A 56 -6.43 12.60 25.85
CA SER A 56 -5.73 13.91 25.91
C SER A 56 -4.28 14.08 26.44
N ALA A 57 -3.57 14.99 25.75
CA ALA A 57 -2.55 15.94 26.21
C ALA A 57 -1.07 15.53 26.54
N THR A 58 -0.16 16.18 25.79
CA THR A 58 1.14 16.79 26.22
C THR A 58 2.32 15.98 26.79
N ALA A 59 3.26 15.64 25.86
CA ALA A 59 4.65 16.14 25.78
C ALA A 59 5.78 15.74 26.79
N TRP A 60 7.04 15.86 26.31
CA TRP A 60 8.35 15.69 27.02
C TRP A 60 8.70 14.24 27.45
N LYS A 61 9.96 13.78 27.61
CA LYS A 61 11.29 14.01 26.97
C LYS A 61 12.34 12.98 27.53
N GLU A 62 13.49 12.82 26.85
CA GLU A 62 14.81 12.33 27.39
C GLU A 62 15.04 10.82 27.73
N ARG A 63 16.29 10.43 28.06
CA ARG A 63 16.88 9.04 28.15
C ARG A 63 17.40 8.75 29.61
N PRO A 64 18.30 7.75 29.95
CA PRO A 64 18.81 6.51 29.31
C PRO A 64 19.00 5.23 30.21
N SER A 65 19.06 4.02 29.59
CA SER A 65 19.77 2.79 30.08
C SER A 65 19.26 2.12 31.40
N VAL A 66 19.66 0.92 31.87
CA VAL A 66 20.83 0.01 31.65
C VAL A 66 20.51 -1.48 31.93
N LEU A 67 21.37 -2.40 31.43
CA LEU A 67 21.79 -3.72 31.99
C LEU A 67 20.88 -4.98 32.06
N ALA A 68 21.56 -6.11 31.76
CA ALA A 68 21.40 -7.49 32.28
C ALA A 68 20.31 -8.46 31.75
N GLU A 69 20.69 -9.74 31.74
CA GLU A 69 20.00 -10.99 31.35
C GLU A 69 20.45 -12.06 32.38
N PRO A 70 19.69 -13.13 32.70
CA PRO A 70 19.73 -14.34 31.86
C PRO A 70 18.48 -15.25 31.83
N LYS A 71 18.61 -16.31 31.02
CA LYS A 71 17.78 -17.52 30.82
C LYS A 71 18.11 -18.61 31.91
N PRO A 72 17.68 -19.92 31.85
CA PRO A 72 17.00 -20.72 30.79
C PRO A 72 15.83 -21.61 31.35
N GLU A 73 15.27 -22.69 30.76
CA GLU A 73 15.60 -23.63 29.64
C GLU A 73 14.39 -23.95 28.69
N SER A 74 14.46 -25.11 28.02
CA SER A 74 13.65 -25.72 26.93
C SER A 74 13.79 -27.29 27.06
N PRO A 75 13.16 -28.23 26.29
CA PRO A 75 12.78 -28.27 24.85
C PRO A 75 11.28 -28.66 24.61
N GLY A 76 10.75 -28.87 23.39
CA GLY A 76 11.27 -28.74 22.02
C GLY A 76 10.20 -29.16 20.98
N ALA A 77 10.38 -28.79 19.71
CA ALA A 77 9.48 -29.13 18.59
C ALA A 77 10.26 -29.11 17.25
N GLU A 78 9.65 -29.67 16.19
CA GLU A 78 10.29 -29.95 14.89
C GLU A 78 10.18 -28.78 13.88
N ASP A 79 10.79 -28.90 12.70
CA ASP A 79 11.15 -27.77 11.82
C ASP A 79 10.00 -27.20 10.97
N GLU A 80 9.68 -25.91 11.16
CA GLU A 80 8.96 -25.06 10.19
C GLU A 80 9.94 -24.14 9.43
N ALA A 81 9.66 -23.87 8.15
CA ALA A 81 10.54 -23.07 7.29
C ALA A 81 10.51 -21.56 7.67
N PRO A 82 11.69 -20.89 7.83
CA PRO A 82 11.72 -19.49 8.23
C PRO A 82 11.48 -18.55 7.03
N ALA A 83 10.44 -17.72 7.11
CA ALA A 83 10.19 -16.64 6.16
C ALA A 83 11.44 -15.74 5.95
N PRO A 84 11.76 -15.36 4.70
CA PRO A 84 12.99 -14.64 4.37
C PRO A 84 12.96 -13.17 4.82
N ALA A 85 14.12 -12.61 5.14
CA ALA A 85 14.27 -11.18 5.40
C ALA A 85 14.43 -10.42 4.07
N ILE A 86 13.51 -9.48 3.79
CA ILE A 86 13.57 -8.59 2.62
C ILE A 86 14.74 -7.61 2.79
N ALA A 87 15.56 -7.45 1.74
CA ALA A 87 16.70 -6.55 1.76
C ALA A 87 16.30 -5.06 1.68
N GLU A 88 17.07 -4.19 2.32
CA GLU A 88 17.02 -2.74 2.11
C GLU A 88 17.83 -2.39 0.85
N HIS A 89 17.15 -2.10 -0.25
CA HIS A 89 17.76 -1.59 -1.49
C HIS A 89 17.03 -0.33 -1.98
N GLU A 90 17.76 0.55 -2.66
CA GLU A 90 17.24 1.81 -3.18
C GLU A 90 16.32 1.59 -4.41
N PRO A 91 15.32 2.47 -4.63
CA PRO A 91 14.16 2.18 -5.49
C PRO A 91 14.40 2.46 -6.99
N ASP A 92 15.43 1.86 -7.59
CA ASP A 92 15.74 1.97 -9.03
C ASP A 92 14.82 1.11 -9.95
N ALA A 93 13.75 0.54 -9.39
CA ALA A 93 12.87 -0.43 -10.05
C ALA A 93 11.44 0.08 -10.32
N LEU A 94 11.27 1.38 -10.62
CA LEU A 94 9.96 1.96 -10.98
C LEU A 94 9.94 2.51 -12.42
N THR A 95 9.73 1.58 -13.34
CA THR A 95 9.31 1.78 -14.74
C THR A 95 10.19 2.68 -15.62
N ARG A 96 11.12 2.02 -16.33
CA ARG A 96 11.21 2.20 -17.79
C ARG A 96 11.17 0.81 -18.44
N THR A 97 10.78 0.72 -19.71
CA THR A 97 10.75 -0.57 -20.43
C THR A 97 12.18 -1.05 -20.71
N ASP A 98 12.75 -1.79 -19.76
CA ASP A 98 13.99 -2.52 -19.96
C ASP A 98 13.67 -3.83 -20.73
N PRO A 99 14.29 -4.07 -21.90
CA PRO A 99 14.03 -5.28 -22.68
C PRO A 99 14.54 -6.58 -22.02
N GLU A 100 15.30 -6.51 -20.92
CA GLU A 100 15.72 -7.69 -20.14
C GLU A 100 14.88 -7.93 -18.86
N MET A 101 13.85 -7.11 -18.58
CA MET A 101 12.90 -7.38 -17.49
C MET A 101 12.12 -8.69 -17.76
N PRO A 102 12.23 -9.72 -16.89
CA PRO A 102 11.48 -10.97 -17.09
C PRO A 102 9.97 -10.75 -16.99
N GLU A 103 9.24 -11.54 -17.77
CA GLU A 103 7.77 -11.73 -17.70
C GLU A 103 7.29 -11.77 -16.24
N ILE A 104 6.29 -10.94 -15.88
CA ILE A 104 6.02 -10.54 -14.48
C ILE A 104 6.00 -11.75 -13.55
N ALA A 105 7.08 -11.85 -12.77
CA ALA A 105 7.43 -13.07 -12.07
C ALA A 105 6.39 -13.39 -11.00
N TYR A 106 5.76 -14.56 -11.14
CA TYR A 106 4.76 -15.10 -10.23
C TYR A 106 5.19 -14.89 -8.77
N ALA A 107 4.43 -14.07 -8.04
CA ALA A 107 4.63 -13.94 -6.61
C ALA A 107 4.32 -15.27 -5.93
N LYS A 108 5.19 -15.69 -5.02
CA LYS A 108 4.94 -16.77 -4.07
C LYS A 108 4.36 -16.19 -2.80
N PHE A 109 3.59 -16.99 -2.08
CA PHE A 109 2.91 -16.61 -0.84
C PHE A 109 3.29 -17.61 0.25
N ALA A 110 3.04 -17.24 1.50
CA ALA A 110 3.18 -18.17 2.62
C ALA A 110 1.91 -19.02 2.77
N ASP A 111 2.07 -20.21 3.32
CA ASP A 111 0.97 -21.13 3.61
C ASP A 111 -0.08 -20.42 4.49
N GLY A 112 -1.37 -20.60 4.17
CA GLY A 112 -2.49 -19.90 4.81
C GLY A 112 -2.58 -18.37 4.58
N ALA A 113 -1.75 -17.74 3.74
CA ALA A 113 -1.76 -16.27 3.56
C ALA A 113 -3.05 -15.71 2.93
N PHE A 114 -3.83 -16.53 2.21
CA PHE A 114 -5.13 -16.12 1.67
C PHE A 114 -6.28 -16.39 2.65
N SER A 115 -6.15 -17.44 3.46
CA SER A 115 -7.00 -17.71 4.61
C SER A 115 -6.88 -16.62 5.71
N ASN A 116 -5.67 -16.11 5.96
CA ASN A 116 -5.38 -15.01 6.89
C ASN A 116 -4.72 -13.80 6.18
N PRO A 117 -5.49 -12.96 5.46
CA PRO A 117 -4.98 -11.75 4.82
C PRO A 117 -4.43 -10.76 5.86
N PHE A 118 -3.30 -10.10 5.56
CA PHE A 118 -2.69 -9.15 6.49
C PHE A 118 -3.41 -7.79 6.54
N ALA A 119 -4.18 -7.48 5.49
CA ALA A 119 -4.99 -6.27 5.40
C ALA A 119 -6.26 -6.51 4.57
N GLU A 120 -7.28 -5.69 4.79
CA GLU A 120 -8.51 -5.68 4.00
C GLU A 120 -9.12 -4.28 3.92
N GLY A 121 -9.69 -3.95 2.77
CA GLY A 121 -10.42 -2.70 2.53
C GLY A 121 -11.93 -2.92 2.46
N SER A 122 -12.67 -1.93 1.95
CA SER A 122 -14.12 -2.06 1.73
C SER A 122 -14.49 -3.21 0.77
N LEU A 123 -13.63 -3.47 -0.23
CA LEU A 123 -13.92 -4.40 -1.35
C LEU A 123 -12.94 -5.57 -1.44
N LEU A 124 -11.66 -5.34 -1.12
CA LEU A 124 -10.56 -6.25 -1.38
C LEU A 124 -10.00 -6.84 -0.08
N LYS A 125 -9.56 -8.09 -0.13
CA LYS A 125 -8.60 -8.69 0.80
C LYS A 125 -7.18 -8.54 0.23
N VAL A 126 -6.17 -8.52 1.11
CA VAL A 126 -4.76 -8.36 0.72
C VAL A 126 -3.86 -9.38 1.44
N ALA A 127 -3.09 -10.14 0.65
CA ALA A 127 -2.09 -11.09 1.13
C ALA A 127 -0.68 -10.62 0.72
N ALA A 128 0.32 -10.87 1.56
CA ALA A 128 1.71 -10.52 1.28
C ALA A 128 2.43 -11.72 0.65
N GLY A 129 3.23 -11.44 -0.37
CA GLY A 129 4.03 -12.42 -1.09
C GLY A 129 5.39 -11.86 -1.50
N TRP A 130 6.14 -12.62 -2.29
CA TRP A 130 7.47 -12.25 -2.77
C TRP A 130 7.77 -12.85 -4.15
N THR A 131 8.58 -12.16 -4.96
CA THR A 131 9.06 -12.71 -6.24
C THR A 131 9.97 -13.91 -6.03
N ALA A 132 9.95 -14.87 -6.97
CA ALA A 132 10.87 -16.02 -6.96
C ALA A 132 12.33 -15.66 -7.37
N TRP A 133 12.56 -14.46 -7.89
CA TRP A 133 13.86 -13.97 -8.36
C TRP A 133 14.35 -12.81 -7.49
N GLY A 134 15.65 -12.83 -7.15
CA GLY A 134 16.30 -11.81 -6.31
C GLY A 134 16.02 -11.95 -4.80
N PRO A 135 16.46 -10.99 -3.98
CA PRO A 135 16.28 -10.98 -2.52
C PRO A 135 14.85 -10.60 -2.11
N GLY A 136 13.86 -11.38 -2.57
CA GLY A 136 12.47 -11.32 -2.14
C GLY A 136 11.83 -9.94 -2.29
N ILE A 137 11.65 -9.47 -3.52
CA ILE A 137 10.88 -8.24 -3.78
C ILE A 137 9.48 -8.48 -3.23
N GLY A 138 9.09 -7.69 -2.23
CA GLY A 138 7.79 -7.81 -1.61
C GLY A 138 6.69 -7.51 -2.61
N MET A 139 5.67 -8.36 -2.63
CA MET A 139 4.48 -8.23 -3.48
C MET A 139 3.22 -8.28 -2.60
N VAL A 140 2.12 -7.74 -3.11
CA VAL A 140 0.78 -7.98 -2.59
C VAL A 140 -0.08 -8.68 -3.63
N CYS A 141 -0.89 -9.62 -3.18
CA CYS A 141 -2.04 -10.12 -3.94
C CYS A 141 -3.31 -9.45 -3.41
N LYS A 142 -4.16 -8.96 -4.31
CA LYS A 142 -5.45 -8.33 -4.00
C LYS A 142 -6.58 -9.05 -4.72
N TRP A 143 -7.57 -9.53 -3.98
CA TRP A 143 -8.75 -10.20 -4.54
C TRP A 143 -10.03 -9.71 -3.86
N LEU A 144 -11.17 -9.92 -4.51
CA LEU A 144 -12.46 -9.43 -4.03
C LEU A 144 -12.98 -10.24 -2.85
N LYS A 145 -13.69 -9.55 -1.95
CA LYS A 145 -14.50 -10.18 -0.91
C LYS A 145 -15.72 -10.87 -1.55
N PRO A 146 -16.12 -12.08 -1.13
CA PRO A 146 -17.25 -12.78 -1.73
C PRO A 146 -18.53 -11.93 -1.75
N GLY A 147 -19.14 -11.79 -2.93
CA GLY A 147 -20.43 -11.12 -3.12
C GLY A 147 -20.44 -9.59 -3.05
N VAL A 148 -19.29 -8.90 -3.03
CA VAL A 148 -19.26 -7.42 -2.99
C VAL A 148 -19.44 -6.74 -4.35
N VAL A 149 -19.32 -7.48 -5.45
CA VAL A 149 -19.61 -7.02 -6.83
C VAL A 149 -20.34 -8.12 -7.60
N ASN A 150 -21.08 -7.74 -8.65
CA ASN A 150 -21.81 -8.69 -9.50
C ASN A 150 -20.93 -9.42 -10.52
N ASN A 151 -19.78 -8.84 -10.91
CA ASN A 151 -18.94 -9.33 -12.00
C ASN A 151 -17.47 -8.94 -11.78
N GLU A 152 -16.66 -9.87 -11.26
CA GLU A 152 -15.23 -9.63 -10.97
C GLU A 152 -14.43 -9.20 -12.21
N ARG A 153 -14.72 -9.80 -13.37
CA ARG A 153 -13.98 -9.52 -14.62
C ARG A 153 -14.21 -8.10 -15.10
N GLU A 154 -15.44 -7.62 -14.98
CA GLU A 154 -15.83 -6.25 -15.31
C GLU A 154 -15.26 -5.26 -14.30
N PHE A 155 -15.36 -5.55 -13.00
CA PHE A 155 -14.72 -4.75 -11.95
C PHE A 155 -13.21 -4.58 -12.21
N PHE A 156 -12.44 -5.66 -12.37
CA PHE A 156 -11.01 -5.57 -12.61
C PHE A 156 -10.68 -4.93 -13.97
N GLY A 157 -11.48 -5.19 -15.02
CA GLY A 157 -11.35 -4.52 -16.31
C GLY A 157 -11.54 -2.99 -16.23
N MET A 158 -12.48 -2.52 -15.42
CA MET A 158 -12.70 -1.09 -15.18
C MET A 158 -11.60 -0.48 -14.30
N ASN A 159 -11.06 -1.21 -13.32
CA ASN A 159 -9.88 -0.76 -12.56
C ASN A 159 -8.66 -0.59 -13.50
N MET A 160 -8.40 -1.53 -14.43
CA MET A 160 -7.34 -1.35 -15.45
C MET A 160 -7.60 -0.13 -16.35
N LYS A 161 -8.85 0.11 -16.74
CA LYS A 161 -9.27 1.29 -17.53
C LYS A 161 -9.04 2.60 -16.77
N ALA A 162 -9.33 2.62 -15.47
CA ALA A 162 -9.09 3.75 -14.58
C ALA A 162 -7.59 4.02 -14.39
N SER A 163 -6.78 3.00 -14.07
CA SER A 163 -5.32 3.12 -13.93
C SER A 163 -4.63 3.67 -15.18
N ARG A 164 -4.98 3.17 -16.37
CA ARG A 164 -4.46 3.69 -17.65
C ARG A 164 -4.83 5.16 -17.86
N LYS A 165 -6.09 5.53 -17.58
CA LYS A 165 -6.53 6.94 -17.67
C LYS A 165 -5.83 7.83 -16.63
N ALA A 166 -5.57 7.33 -15.43
CA ALA A 166 -4.82 8.03 -14.39
C ALA A 166 -3.38 8.31 -14.83
N ILE A 167 -2.68 7.32 -15.38
CA ILE A 167 -1.32 7.47 -15.95
C ILE A 167 -1.30 8.58 -17.01
N ASP A 168 -2.28 8.61 -17.91
CA ASP A 168 -2.33 9.66 -18.94
C ASP A 168 -2.66 11.04 -18.37
N ILE A 169 -3.48 11.16 -17.32
CA ILE A 169 -3.73 12.42 -16.61
C ILE A 169 -2.46 12.90 -15.89
N ILE A 170 -1.74 11.98 -15.24
CA ILE A 170 -0.53 12.29 -14.49
C ILE A 170 0.57 12.86 -15.39
N LYS A 171 0.82 12.26 -16.57
CA LYS A 171 1.77 12.81 -17.55
C LYS A 171 1.49 14.29 -17.86
N ARG A 172 0.23 14.65 -18.16
CA ARG A 172 -0.17 16.05 -18.42
C ARG A 172 -0.11 16.93 -17.16
N PHE A 173 -0.31 16.37 -15.97
CA PHE A 173 -0.15 17.09 -14.70
C PHE A 173 1.31 17.46 -14.39
N GLU A 174 2.26 16.58 -14.75
CA GLU A 174 3.70 16.85 -14.63
C GLU A 174 4.21 17.84 -15.69
N GLU A 175 3.54 17.94 -16.85
CA GLU A 175 3.84 18.89 -17.92
C GLU A 175 3.33 20.33 -17.64
N VAL A 176 2.28 20.53 -16.84
CA VAL A 176 1.72 21.87 -16.59
C VAL A 176 2.51 22.67 -15.56
N LYS A 177 2.58 24.00 -15.77
CA LYS A 177 3.21 24.94 -14.84
C LYS A 177 2.36 25.17 -13.59
N LEU A 178 2.51 24.30 -12.60
CA LEU A 178 1.84 24.37 -11.30
C LEU A 178 2.24 25.63 -10.49
N PRO A 179 1.36 26.20 -9.65
CA PRO A 179 1.67 27.40 -8.86
C PRO A 179 2.75 27.18 -7.79
N LYS A 180 2.77 25.99 -7.18
CA LYS A 180 3.90 25.44 -6.41
C LYS A 180 4.56 24.36 -7.27
N PRO A 181 5.90 24.37 -7.45
CA PRO A 181 6.61 23.31 -8.16
C PRO A 181 6.36 21.92 -7.57
N LEU A 182 6.18 20.94 -8.46
CA LEU A 182 6.08 19.53 -8.09
C LEU A 182 7.49 18.94 -7.97
N ASN A 183 7.88 18.65 -6.73
CA ASN A 183 9.19 18.07 -6.40
C ASN A 183 9.12 16.55 -6.21
N LYS A 184 8.12 15.89 -6.81
CA LYS A 184 7.86 14.45 -6.71
C LYS A 184 7.29 13.90 -8.01
N THR A 185 7.92 12.89 -8.59
CA THR A 185 7.31 12.12 -9.69
C THR A 185 6.14 11.29 -9.18
N ILE A 186 5.09 11.12 -9.97
CA ILE A 186 3.90 10.34 -9.60
C ILE A 186 3.80 9.11 -10.51
N PHE A 187 3.83 7.93 -9.90
CA PHE A 187 3.65 6.65 -10.59
C PHE A 187 2.28 6.04 -10.25
N VAL A 188 1.78 5.18 -11.13
CA VAL A 188 0.65 4.28 -10.84
C VAL A 188 1.17 2.86 -11.01
N SER A 189 0.89 1.98 -10.05
CA SER A 189 1.18 0.56 -10.15
C SER A 189 0.35 -0.07 -11.27
N GLU A 190 0.96 -0.23 -12.45
CA GLU A 190 0.40 -1.09 -13.50
C GLU A 190 0.27 -2.53 -13.00
N THR A 191 -0.75 -3.22 -13.49
CA THR A 191 -1.17 -4.53 -12.98
C THR A 191 -1.63 -5.45 -14.09
N GLU A 192 -1.51 -6.74 -13.83
CA GLU A 192 -2.19 -7.79 -14.58
C GLU A 192 -3.29 -8.41 -13.71
N VAL A 193 -4.42 -8.72 -14.34
CA VAL A 193 -5.48 -9.52 -13.72
C VAL A 193 -5.16 -10.99 -13.97
N ARG A 194 -4.99 -11.75 -12.89
CA ARG A 194 -4.69 -13.18 -12.91
C ARG A 194 -5.80 -13.96 -12.19
N LYS A 195 -5.77 -15.28 -12.33
CA LYS A 195 -6.67 -16.21 -11.63
C LYS A 195 -5.85 -17.01 -10.63
N PHE A 196 -6.44 -17.33 -9.48
CA PHE A 196 -5.97 -18.46 -8.68
C PHE A 196 -6.13 -19.77 -9.46
N GLU A 197 -5.16 -20.66 -9.36
CA GLU A 197 -5.19 -21.95 -10.05
C GLU A 197 -6.22 -22.89 -9.41
N GLU A 198 -6.86 -23.72 -10.23
CA GLU A 198 -7.90 -24.66 -9.79
C GLU A 198 -7.25 -25.99 -9.36
N ASN A 199 -6.44 -25.93 -8.30
CA ASN A 199 -5.74 -27.09 -7.71
C ASN A 199 -6.46 -27.58 -6.42
N PRO A 200 -7.07 -28.78 -6.41
CA PRO A 200 -7.72 -29.34 -5.22
C PRO A 200 -6.77 -29.72 -4.08
N ASP A 201 -5.46 -29.86 -4.35
CA ASP A 201 -4.45 -30.26 -3.37
C ASP A 201 -3.78 -29.07 -2.66
N ASP A 202 -4.04 -27.82 -3.07
CA ASP A 202 -3.61 -26.60 -2.37
C ASP A 202 -4.59 -26.21 -1.26
N GLU A 203 -4.11 -25.69 -0.13
CA GLU A 203 -4.98 -25.31 1.02
C GLU A 203 -6.04 -24.26 0.64
N ASP A 204 -5.70 -23.33 -0.25
CA ASP A 204 -6.55 -22.23 -0.70
C ASP A 204 -7.36 -22.57 -1.98
N TRP A 205 -7.58 -23.86 -2.31
CA TRP A 205 -8.38 -24.34 -3.45
C TRP A 205 -9.77 -23.70 -3.57
N GLN A 206 -10.32 -23.21 -2.45
CA GLN A 206 -11.61 -22.50 -2.37
C GLN A 206 -11.61 -21.17 -3.13
N LEU A 207 -10.44 -20.64 -3.49
CA LEU A 207 -10.27 -19.46 -4.36
C LEU A 207 -10.07 -19.84 -5.83
N GLY A 208 -10.04 -21.13 -6.19
CA GLY A 208 -9.82 -21.61 -7.55
C GLY A 208 -10.67 -20.85 -8.59
N GLY A 209 -9.99 -20.22 -9.55
CA GLY A 209 -10.63 -19.45 -10.61
C GLY A 209 -11.10 -18.04 -10.26
N VAL A 210 -11.05 -17.60 -8.99
CA VAL A 210 -11.30 -16.20 -8.55
C VAL A 210 -10.23 -15.27 -9.14
N LEU A 211 -10.63 -14.03 -9.49
CA LEU A 211 -9.71 -13.05 -10.06
C LEU A 211 -8.96 -12.25 -8.98
N HIS A 212 -7.70 -11.97 -9.25
CA HIS A 212 -6.84 -11.17 -8.38
C HIS A 212 -5.85 -10.29 -9.17
N LEU A 213 -5.32 -9.27 -8.51
CA LEU A 213 -4.19 -8.47 -8.97
C LEU A 213 -2.92 -8.87 -8.21
N GLN A 214 -1.75 -8.68 -8.82
CA GLN A 214 -0.46 -8.67 -8.11
C GLN A 214 0.22 -7.31 -8.33
N GLN A 215 0.78 -6.73 -7.25
CA GLN A 215 1.43 -5.41 -7.23
C GLN A 215 2.68 -5.46 -6.33
N PRO A 216 3.65 -4.54 -6.50
CA PRO A 216 4.70 -4.33 -5.50
C PRO A 216 4.13 -4.02 -4.11
N PHE A 217 4.79 -4.52 -3.06
CA PHE A 217 4.43 -4.22 -1.67
C PHE A 217 4.87 -2.81 -1.30
N VAL A 218 3.93 -2.01 -0.80
CA VAL A 218 4.17 -0.69 -0.21
C VAL A 218 4.13 -0.78 1.31
N ARG A 219 5.01 -0.03 2.00
CA ARG A 219 5.17 -0.09 3.47
C ARG A 219 4.24 0.89 4.15
N GLU A 220 4.43 2.19 3.92
CA GLU A 220 3.66 3.27 4.54
C GLU A 220 2.45 3.66 3.66
N PHE A 221 1.53 2.69 3.48
CA PHE A 221 0.28 2.90 2.74
C PHE A 221 -0.58 3.98 3.39
N GLN A 222 -1.03 4.94 2.59
CA GLN A 222 -1.93 6.01 3.00
C GLN A 222 -2.99 6.30 1.94
N LYS A 223 -4.19 6.67 2.39
CA LYS A 223 -5.23 7.26 1.53
C LYS A 223 -4.98 8.77 1.44
N PHE A 224 -4.92 9.32 0.23
CA PHE A 224 -4.80 10.76 0.02
C PHE A 224 -6.18 11.42 -0.14
N ASN A 225 -7.09 10.77 -0.88
CA ASN A 225 -8.50 11.14 -0.96
C ASN A 225 -9.39 9.93 -1.29
N SER A 226 -10.72 10.10 -1.27
CA SER A 226 -11.68 9.05 -1.63
C SER A 226 -12.65 9.47 -2.73
N ASN A 227 -13.33 8.50 -3.36
CA ASN A 227 -14.40 8.77 -4.32
C ASN A 227 -15.68 9.38 -3.69
N THR A 228 -15.77 9.46 -2.36
CA THR A 228 -16.82 10.23 -1.65
C THR A 228 -16.40 11.66 -1.30
N GLY A 229 -15.18 12.09 -1.66
CA GLY A 229 -14.69 13.44 -1.39
C GLY A 229 -14.13 13.64 0.02
N TRP A 230 -13.75 12.57 0.73
CA TRP A 230 -12.83 12.69 1.86
C TRP A 230 -11.43 13.04 1.35
N CYS A 231 -10.67 13.78 2.16
CA CYS A 231 -9.27 14.09 1.88
C CYS A 231 -8.45 14.19 3.16
N GLY A 232 -7.23 13.66 3.12
CA GLY A 232 -6.22 13.99 4.09
C GLY A 232 -5.69 15.42 3.87
N THR A 233 -5.18 16.06 4.92
CA THR A 233 -4.60 17.41 4.87
C THR A 233 -3.28 17.52 5.64
N SER A 234 -2.69 16.39 6.01
CA SER A 234 -1.55 16.32 6.95
C SER A 234 -0.19 16.31 6.27
N THR A 235 -0.12 15.93 4.99
CA THR A 235 1.14 15.82 4.23
C THR A 235 1.10 16.62 2.94
N ASP A 236 2.28 16.99 2.44
CA ASP A 236 2.39 17.69 1.14
C ASP A 236 1.94 16.80 -0.03
N GLY A 237 2.09 15.47 0.09
CA GLY A 237 1.57 14.50 -0.87
C GLY A 237 0.04 14.53 -0.98
N MET A 238 -0.67 14.67 0.15
CA MET A 238 -2.12 14.86 0.14
C MET A 238 -2.53 16.14 -0.61
N HIS A 239 -1.77 17.23 -0.46
CA HIS A 239 -2.01 18.47 -1.21
C HIS A 239 -1.69 18.34 -2.72
N VAL A 240 -0.64 17.58 -3.10
CA VAL A 240 -0.37 17.24 -4.51
C VAL A 240 -1.55 16.46 -5.10
N MET A 241 -2.06 15.45 -4.39
CA MET A 241 -3.17 14.62 -4.88
C MET A 241 -4.49 15.38 -4.98
N GLN A 242 -4.76 16.35 -4.10
CA GLN A 242 -5.86 17.30 -4.30
C GLN A 242 -5.67 18.18 -5.54
N GLY A 243 -4.43 18.60 -5.83
CA GLY A 243 -4.07 19.29 -7.07
C GLY A 243 -4.33 18.46 -8.32
N LEU A 244 -3.82 17.22 -8.36
CA LEU A 244 -4.01 16.26 -9.45
C LEU A 244 -5.49 15.95 -9.71
N SER A 245 -6.28 15.80 -8.63
CA SER A 245 -7.72 15.55 -8.73
C SER A 245 -8.45 16.74 -9.36
N HIS A 246 -8.17 17.97 -8.92
CA HIS A 246 -8.75 19.18 -9.53
C HIS A 246 -8.27 19.38 -10.98
N PHE A 247 -6.98 19.14 -11.26
CA PHE A 247 -6.43 19.19 -12.60
C PHE A 247 -7.18 18.27 -13.57
N SER A 248 -7.46 17.03 -13.18
CA SER A 248 -8.14 16.05 -14.04
C SER A 248 -9.52 16.52 -14.54
N TYR A 249 -10.22 17.33 -13.75
CA TYR A 249 -11.48 17.95 -14.12
C TYR A 249 -11.30 19.06 -15.15
N HIS A 250 -10.24 19.87 -15.01
CA HIS A 250 -9.91 20.91 -15.97
C HIS A 250 -9.40 20.33 -17.30
N ASP A 251 -8.48 19.37 -17.24
CA ASP A 251 -7.89 18.64 -18.36
C ASP A 251 -8.94 17.89 -19.20
N SER A 252 -9.95 17.32 -18.55
CA SER A 252 -11.07 16.65 -19.21
C SER A 252 -12.19 17.58 -19.69
N GLY A 253 -12.05 18.91 -19.55
CA GLY A 253 -13.10 19.87 -19.93
C GLY A 253 -14.35 19.80 -19.06
N GLY A 254 -14.27 19.19 -17.87
CA GLY A 254 -15.36 19.02 -16.91
C GLY A 254 -16.01 17.63 -16.90
N GLU A 255 -15.51 16.68 -17.70
CA GLU A 255 -16.18 15.38 -17.92
C GLU A 255 -15.79 14.27 -16.92
N LEU A 256 -14.67 14.41 -16.18
CA LEU A 256 -14.29 13.43 -15.14
C LEU A 256 -13.46 14.01 -13.98
N VAL A 257 -13.36 13.26 -12.89
CA VAL A 257 -12.46 13.50 -11.76
C VAL A 257 -11.69 12.21 -11.44
N LEU A 258 -10.37 12.29 -11.43
CA LEU A 258 -9.48 11.28 -10.86
C LEU A 258 -9.45 11.43 -9.34
N CYS A 259 -9.78 10.36 -8.61
CA CYS A 259 -9.88 10.35 -7.15
C CYS A 259 -9.62 8.95 -6.58
N ASP A 260 -9.97 8.74 -5.30
CA ASP A 260 -9.66 7.53 -4.51
C ASP A 260 -8.15 7.25 -4.46
N LEU A 261 -7.36 8.32 -4.55
CA LEU A 261 -5.91 8.28 -4.66
C LEU A 261 -5.32 7.76 -3.36
N GLN A 262 -4.58 6.65 -3.46
CA GLN A 262 -4.07 5.86 -2.34
C GLN A 262 -2.79 5.13 -2.76
N GLY A 263 -1.89 4.86 -1.81
CA GLY A 263 -0.57 4.28 -2.08
C GLY A 263 0.49 4.76 -1.10
N GLU A 264 1.76 4.91 -1.51
CA GLU A 264 2.87 5.31 -0.63
C GLU A 264 3.60 6.56 -1.18
N ALA A 265 3.91 7.51 -0.28
CA ALA A 265 4.57 8.77 -0.62
C ALA A 265 6.00 8.83 -0.04
N TYR A 266 6.98 8.58 -0.89
CA TYR A 266 8.40 8.66 -0.57
C TYR A 266 8.92 10.11 -0.60
N SER A 267 10.22 10.30 -0.36
CA SER A 267 10.89 11.62 -0.44
C SER A 267 10.86 12.20 -1.86
N SER A 268 11.21 11.40 -2.88
CA SER A 268 11.39 11.81 -4.28
C SER A 268 10.19 11.53 -5.20
N HIS A 269 9.25 10.68 -4.79
CA HIS A 269 8.14 10.23 -5.65
C HIS A 269 6.94 9.75 -4.84
N ILE A 270 5.82 9.47 -5.51
CA ILE A 270 4.61 8.84 -4.94
C ILE A 270 4.22 7.68 -5.85
N VAL A 271 3.92 6.52 -5.28
CA VAL A 271 3.39 5.35 -6.00
C VAL A 271 1.92 5.18 -5.63
N LEU A 272 1.05 5.31 -6.62
CA LEU A 272 -0.40 5.16 -6.48
C LEU A 272 -0.85 3.75 -6.87
N THR A 273 -1.93 3.29 -6.26
CA THR A 273 -2.55 1.98 -6.53
C THR A 273 -4.07 2.13 -6.58
N ASP A 274 -4.72 1.33 -7.42
CA ASP A 274 -6.18 1.21 -7.57
C ASP A 274 -6.95 2.56 -7.57
N PRO A 275 -6.63 3.51 -8.49
CA PRO A 275 -7.31 4.80 -8.57
C PRO A 275 -8.71 4.69 -9.18
N VAL A 276 -9.61 5.60 -8.80
CA VAL A 276 -10.98 5.70 -9.33
C VAL A 276 -11.11 6.90 -10.27
N ILE A 277 -11.89 6.74 -11.34
CA ILE A 277 -12.39 7.84 -12.15
C ILE A 277 -13.89 7.99 -11.86
N LEU A 278 -14.32 9.19 -11.49
CA LEU A 278 -15.71 9.62 -11.52
C LEU A 278 -15.97 10.29 -12.86
N SER A 279 -16.94 9.84 -13.67
CA SER A 279 -17.20 10.38 -15.01
C SER A 279 -18.66 10.74 -15.24
N ARG A 280 -18.93 11.76 -16.07
CA ARG A 280 -20.32 12.18 -16.33
C ARG A 280 -21.17 11.10 -17.02
N SER A 281 -20.52 10.14 -17.68
CA SER A 281 -21.13 8.99 -18.37
C SER A 281 -21.24 7.71 -17.52
N ARG A 282 -20.56 7.63 -16.36
CA ARG A 282 -20.38 6.40 -15.55
C ARG A 282 -19.65 5.26 -16.27
N ASP A 283 -18.64 5.62 -17.07
CA ASP A 283 -17.86 4.68 -17.89
C ASP A 283 -16.83 3.84 -17.13
N TYR A 284 -16.67 4.00 -15.81
CA TYR A 284 -15.56 3.40 -15.04
C TYR A 284 -15.99 2.39 -13.95
N GLY A 285 -17.18 1.80 -14.10
CA GLY A 285 -17.67 0.70 -13.25
C GLY A 285 -18.22 1.15 -11.89
N ASP A 286 -18.44 0.20 -10.98
CA ASP A 286 -19.22 0.40 -9.75
C ASP A 286 -18.65 1.46 -8.79
N THR A 287 -17.37 1.83 -8.89
CA THR A 287 -16.76 2.93 -8.11
C THR A 287 -17.00 4.32 -8.71
N ASP A 288 -17.52 4.40 -9.93
CA ASP A 288 -17.88 5.64 -10.63
C ASP A 288 -19.27 6.13 -10.18
N LEU A 289 -19.28 6.91 -9.10
CA LEU A 289 -20.49 7.55 -8.57
C LEU A 289 -21.07 8.62 -9.53
N GLY A 290 -20.42 8.89 -10.66
CA GLY A 290 -20.85 9.81 -11.72
C GLY A 290 -20.90 11.27 -11.31
N VAL A 291 -21.82 12.02 -11.93
CA VAL A 291 -22.02 13.46 -11.66
C VAL A 291 -22.25 13.75 -10.17
N ASP A 292 -23.00 12.89 -9.47
CA ASP A 292 -23.21 13.01 -8.03
C ASP A 292 -21.91 12.88 -7.23
N GLY A 293 -20.95 12.06 -7.69
CA GLY A 293 -19.61 11.95 -7.11
C GLY A 293 -18.75 13.19 -7.40
N ILE A 294 -18.77 13.67 -8.65
CA ILE A 294 -18.04 14.87 -9.08
C ILE A 294 -18.49 16.09 -8.27
N ASP A 295 -19.80 16.32 -8.16
CA ASP A 295 -20.38 17.39 -7.33
C ASP A 295 -19.99 17.20 -5.86
N ASN A 296 -20.03 15.97 -5.32
CA ASN A 296 -19.68 15.73 -3.92
C ASN A 296 -18.19 15.98 -3.63
N PHE A 297 -17.28 15.63 -4.56
CA PHE A 297 -15.87 15.97 -4.47
C PHE A 297 -15.68 17.48 -4.41
N PHE A 298 -16.25 18.24 -5.35
CA PHE A 298 -16.13 19.70 -5.36
C PHE A 298 -16.90 20.42 -4.22
N SER A 299 -17.88 19.77 -3.58
CA SER A 299 -18.52 20.28 -2.35
C SER A 299 -17.61 20.23 -1.09
N HIS A 300 -16.49 19.52 -1.17
CA HIS A 300 -15.50 19.35 -0.10
C HIS A 300 -14.11 19.87 -0.47
N HIS A 301 -13.73 19.81 -1.74
CA HIS A 301 -12.45 20.30 -2.26
C HIS A 301 -12.21 21.79 -1.93
N ARG A 302 -10.95 22.14 -1.67
CA ARG A 302 -10.47 23.52 -1.55
C ARG A 302 -9.15 23.63 -2.29
N CYS A 303 -9.09 24.55 -3.26
CA CYS A 303 -7.90 24.73 -4.10
C CYS A 303 -6.67 25.07 -3.24
N GLY A 304 -5.67 24.18 -3.27
CA GLY A 304 -4.43 24.30 -2.50
C GLY A 304 -3.30 24.99 -3.27
N SER A 305 -2.08 24.84 -2.77
CA SER A 305 -0.84 25.33 -3.41
C SER A 305 -0.56 24.73 -4.79
N TYR A 306 -1.14 23.57 -5.08
CA TYR A 306 -1.00 22.83 -6.35
C TYR A 306 -2.15 23.04 -7.34
N CYS A 307 -3.10 23.96 -7.06
CA CYS A 307 -4.24 24.24 -7.92
C CYS A 307 -4.10 25.61 -8.59
N ASP A 308 -4.10 25.71 -9.94
CA ASP A 308 -4.26 27.02 -10.59
C ASP A 308 -5.71 27.50 -10.41
N ARG A 309 -5.87 28.77 -10.01
CA ARG A 309 -7.18 29.43 -9.86
C ARG A 309 -7.92 29.63 -11.19
N LYS A 310 -7.26 29.41 -12.32
CA LYS A 310 -7.85 29.39 -13.67
C LYS A 310 -8.46 28.04 -14.06
N TRP A 311 -8.18 26.98 -13.33
CA TRP A 311 -8.72 25.65 -13.63
C TRP A 311 -10.23 25.62 -13.44
N MET A 312 -10.89 24.77 -14.23
CA MET A 312 -12.34 24.65 -14.22
C MET A 312 -12.84 24.21 -12.84
N LEU A 313 -13.99 24.75 -12.43
CA LEU A 313 -14.80 24.27 -11.32
C LEU A 313 -16.22 24.00 -11.85
N PRO A 314 -17.00 23.10 -11.23
CA PRO A 314 -18.39 22.90 -11.61
C PRO A 314 -19.17 24.21 -11.61
N VAL A 315 -20.01 24.42 -12.64
CA VAL A 315 -20.76 25.67 -12.86
C VAL A 315 -21.71 26.01 -11.70
N ASN A 316 -22.06 25.01 -10.89
CA ASN A 316 -23.03 25.15 -9.80
C ASN A 316 -22.35 25.57 -8.48
N PRO A 317 -22.52 26.82 -7.99
CA PRO A 317 -21.76 27.37 -6.86
C PRO A 317 -22.12 26.80 -5.49
N LYS A 318 -23.06 25.85 -5.43
CA LYS A 318 -23.41 25.05 -4.25
C LYS A 318 -23.59 23.58 -4.68
N PRO A 319 -22.50 22.83 -4.92
CA PRO A 319 -22.60 21.43 -5.31
C PRO A 319 -23.32 20.64 -4.21
N VAL A 320 -24.25 19.77 -4.61
CA VAL A 320 -25.13 19.08 -3.66
C VAL A 320 -24.34 17.99 -2.92
N LYS A 321 -24.42 17.99 -1.58
CA LYS A 321 -23.83 16.92 -0.77
C LYS A 321 -24.70 15.66 -0.88
N ARG A 322 -24.25 14.73 -1.71
CA ARG A 322 -24.88 13.43 -1.97
C ARG A 322 -24.34 12.33 -1.07
N PHE A 323 -23.08 12.43 -0.67
CA PHE A 323 -22.37 11.43 0.12
C PHE A 323 -21.65 12.10 1.30
N SER A 324 -21.73 11.50 2.48
CA SER A 324 -20.85 11.85 3.58
C SER A 324 -19.41 11.46 3.22
N PRO A 325 -18.41 12.34 3.36
CA PRO A 325 -17.01 11.99 3.15
C PRO A 325 -16.59 10.84 4.07
N GLN A 326 -16.08 9.76 3.47
CA GLN A 326 -15.52 8.60 4.14
C GLN A 326 -14.17 8.26 3.49
N GLU A 327 -13.19 7.80 4.28
CA GLU A 327 -11.87 7.42 3.78
C GLU A 327 -11.91 6.16 2.90
N GLY A 328 -12.83 5.24 3.19
CA GLY A 328 -13.07 4.05 2.38
C GLY A 328 -13.72 4.36 1.02
N THR A 329 -13.49 3.47 0.05
CA THR A 329 -14.09 3.52 -1.28
C THR A 329 -15.58 3.10 -1.21
N LYS A 330 -16.47 3.86 -1.84
CA LYS A 330 -17.90 3.54 -1.99
C LYS A 330 -18.20 2.96 -3.38
N LEU A 331 -19.04 1.93 -3.47
CA LEU A 331 -19.72 1.54 -4.71
C LEU A 331 -21.01 2.33 -4.90
N PHE A 332 -21.47 2.53 -6.13
CA PHE A 332 -22.72 3.23 -6.48
C PHE A 332 -23.94 2.68 -5.71
#